data_AF-A0A7C4T3V1-F1
#
_entry.id   AF-A0A7C4T3V1-F1
#
_cell.length_a   1.000
_cell.length_b   1.000
_cell.length_c   1.000
_cell.angle_alpha   90.00
_cell.angle_beta   90.00
_cell.angle_gamma   90.00
#
_symmetry.space_group_name_H-M   'P 1'
#
loop_
_entity.id
_entity.type
_entity.pdbx_description
1 polymer ?
#
loop_
_entity_poly.entity_id
_entity_poly.type
_entity_poly.pdbx_seq_one_letter_code
_entity_poly.pdbx_strand_id
1 'polypeptide(L)'
;MTPPNTIDSLNQILQAWGRLDGSRIPAQLVPMRPGDEYKVKPNLFVRAFPTKHTRESIGFCVIERRKKLRPEYHDLSGPQLVQLKKKGVSIDSPLEIPIVTYLGDTSYVDFSQLDYVANSQILIAECTFFEDEHTDRADAGRHMHIDEFGPLLERMNNRYIVITHLTQRTSVGQARAMLRKRLPSDVFKKIYFLMDRKYRQFGDTNIPEHPTGNSSEA
;
A
#
# COMPACT_ATOMS: atom_id res chain seq x y z
N MET A 1 -8.42 -9.17 7.33
CA MET A 1 -8.51 -7.96 8.17
C MET A 1 -9.59 -7.09 7.57
N THR A 2 -10.49 -6.53 8.37
CA THR A 2 -11.67 -5.80 7.87
C THR A 2 -12.28 -4.96 9.00
N PRO A 3 -13.06 -3.90 8.71
CA PRO A 3 -13.79 -3.17 9.74
C PRO A 3 -14.67 -4.08 10.63
N PRO A 4 -14.89 -3.74 11.91
CA PRO A 4 -15.68 -4.61 12.81
C PRO A 4 -17.12 -4.82 12.33
N ASN A 5 -17.73 -3.80 11.72
CA ASN A 5 -19.10 -3.84 11.22
C ASN A 5 -19.33 -4.77 10.02
N THR A 6 -18.29 -5.26 9.35
CA THR A 6 -18.41 -6.17 8.20
C THR A 6 -18.20 -7.64 8.56
N ILE A 7 -17.75 -7.95 9.79
CA ILE A 7 -17.37 -9.29 10.21
C ILE A 7 -18.52 -10.29 10.04
N ASP A 8 -19.73 -9.93 10.47
CA ASP A 8 -20.89 -10.82 10.40
C ASP A 8 -21.30 -11.09 8.95
N SER A 9 -21.35 -10.04 8.12
CA SER A 9 -21.65 -10.18 6.69
C SER A 9 -20.61 -11.05 5.97
N LEU A 10 -19.33 -10.87 6.27
CA LEU A 10 -18.26 -11.68 5.70
C LEU A 10 -18.34 -13.14 6.16
N ASN A 11 -18.67 -13.40 7.43
CA ASN A 11 -18.90 -14.75 7.91
C ASN A 11 -20.07 -15.43 7.18
N GLN A 12 -21.17 -14.72 6.94
CA GLN A 12 -22.30 -15.24 6.18
C GLN A 12 -21.91 -15.58 4.73
N ILE A 13 -21.10 -14.73 4.08
CA ILE A 13 -20.57 -14.99 2.73
C ILE A 13 -19.69 -16.24 2.73
N LEU A 14 -18.75 -16.36 3.68
CA LEU A 14 -17.86 -17.52 3.78
C LEU A 14 -18.63 -18.82 4.02
N GLN A 15 -19.68 -18.77 4.85
CA GLN A 15 -20.57 -19.91 5.09
C GLN A 15 -21.37 -20.28 3.83
N ALA A 16 -21.92 -19.29 3.12
CA ALA A 16 -22.67 -19.51 1.89
C ALA A 16 -21.79 -20.16 0.82
N TRP A 17 -20.57 -19.66 0.67
CA TRP A 17 -19.59 -20.25 -0.24
C TRP A 17 -19.22 -21.68 0.16
N GLY A 18 -19.02 -21.92 1.46
CA GLY A 18 -18.68 -23.26 1.92
C GLY A 18 -19.78 -24.31 1.69
N ARG A 19 -21.06 -23.89 1.69
CA ARG A 19 -22.16 -24.77 1.29
C ARG A 19 -22.13 -25.10 -0.20
N LEU A 20 -21.72 -24.15 -1.04
CA LEU A 20 -21.61 -24.34 -2.49
C LEU A 20 -20.42 -25.26 -2.85
N ASP A 21 -19.29 -25.04 -2.19
CA ASP A 21 -18.04 -25.77 -2.43
C ASP A 21 -18.01 -27.16 -1.73
N GLY A 22 -18.92 -27.39 -0.78
CA GLY A 22 -18.95 -28.61 0.05
C GLY A 22 -17.86 -28.65 1.12
N SER A 23 -17.09 -27.58 1.27
CA SER A 23 -15.98 -27.48 2.23
C SER A 23 -16.00 -26.13 2.98
N ARG A 24 -15.58 -26.13 4.25
CA ARG A 24 -15.47 -24.87 5.00
C ARG A 24 -14.22 -24.12 4.55
N ILE A 25 -14.37 -22.85 4.14
CA ILE A 25 -13.23 -21.97 3.86
C ILE A 25 -12.46 -21.72 5.17
N PRO A 26 -11.18 -22.11 5.27
CA PRO A 26 -10.38 -21.86 6.46
C PRO A 26 -9.93 -20.39 6.48
N ALA A 27 -10.79 -19.53 7.01
CA ALA A 27 -10.51 -18.09 7.14
C ALA A 27 -10.65 -17.65 8.60
N GLN A 28 -9.68 -16.86 9.06
CA GLN A 28 -9.77 -16.11 10.30
C GLN A 28 -10.00 -14.63 9.96
N LEU A 29 -11.20 -14.14 10.22
CA LEU A 29 -11.50 -12.73 10.10
C LEU A 29 -10.94 -11.98 11.32
N VAL A 30 -10.18 -10.92 11.05
CA VAL A 30 -9.57 -10.08 12.07
C VAL A 30 -10.23 -8.70 11.98
N PRO A 31 -11.03 -8.28 12.97
CA PRO A 31 -11.58 -6.93 13.01
C PRO A 31 -10.46 -5.92 13.24
N MET A 32 -10.49 -4.79 12.54
CA MET A 32 -9.51 -3.72 12.68
C MET A 32 -10.19 -2.36 12.64
N ARG A 33 -9.79 -1.47 13.55
CA ARG A 33 -10.17 -0.06 13.61
C ARG A 33 -9.00 0.82 13.18
N PRO A 34 -9.25 2.08 12.78
CA PRO A 34 -8.17 3.06 12.57
C PRO A 34 -7.20 3.10 13.76
N GLY A 35 -5.91 2.99 13.49
CA GLY A 35 -4.85 2.94 14.50
C GLY A 35 -4.48 1.54 14.98
N ASP A 36 -5.32 0.52 14.74
CA ASP A 36 -4.98 -0.85 15.10
C ASP A 36 -3.79 -1.37 14.28
N GLU A 37 -3.00 -2.23 14.91
CA GLU A 37 -1.91 -2.95 14.27
C GLU A 37 -2.10 -4.46 14.39
N TYR A 38 -1.79 -5.16 13.30
CA TYR A 38 -1.76 -6.61 13.26
C TYR A 38 -0.37 -7.11 12.89
N LYS A 39 0.21 -7.96 13.75
CA LYS A 39 1.51 -8.58 13.51
C LYS A 39 1.35 -9.78 12.58
N VAL A 40 1.83 -9.67 11.34
CA VAL A 40 1.80 -10.75 10.34
C VAL A 40 2.98 -11.69 10.52
N LYS A 41 4.18 -11.14 10.75
CA LYS A 41 5.44 -11.86 10.97
C LYS A 41 6.28 -11.08 12.01
N PRO A 42 7.39 -11.64 12.57
CA PRO A 42 8.19 -10.97 13.60
C PRO A 42 8.49 -9.50 13.36
N ASN A 43 8.83 -9.13 12.11
CA ASN A 43 9.17 -7.78 11.71
C ASN A 43 8.16 -7.15 10.75
N LEU A 44 7.00 -7.78 10.50
CA LEU A 44 6.03 -7.32 9.50
C LEU A 44 4.67 -7.07 10.13
N PHE A 45 4.20 -5.84 10.02
CA PHE A 45 2.97 -5.36 10.65
C PHE A 45 2.04 -4.76 9.59
N VAL A 46 0.74 -4.84 9.84
CA VAL A 46 -0.28 -4.11 9.09
C VAL A 46 -0.90 -3.10 10.02
N ARG A 47 -0.87 -1.83 9.66
CA ARG A 47 -1.52 -0.73 10.38
C ARG A 47 -2.74 -0.27 9.61
N ALA A 48 -3.89 -0.19 10.28
CA ALA A 48 -5.12 0.34 9.68
C ALA A 48 -5.22 1.86 9.87
N PHE A 49 -5.80 2.56 8.91
CA PHE A 49 -6.06 4.00 8.97
C PHE A 49 -7.43 4.34 8.38
N PRO A 50 -8.05 5.47 8.76
CA PRO A 50 -9.40 5.77 8.33
C PRO A 50 -9.42 6.21 6.87
N THR A 51 -10.43 5.77 6.12
CA THR A 51 -10.73 6.23 4.76
C THR A 51 -12.18 6.70 4.68
N LYS A 52 -12.58 7.33 3.56
CA LYS A 52 -13.91 7.94 3.43
C LYS A 52 -14.69 7.34 2.27
N HIS A 53 -15.31 6.19 2.50
CA HIS A 53 -16.16 5.51 1.50
C HIS A 53 -17.49 5.02 2.08
N THR A 54 -17.45 4.06 3.00
CA THR A 54 -18.64 3.58 3.73
C THR A 54 -18.49 3.86 5.22
N ARG A 55 -19.51 3.51 6.02
CA ARG A 55 -19.41 3.62 7.48
C ARG A 55 -18.26 2.72 7.95
N GLU A 56 -17.26 3.32 8.59
CA GLU A 56 -16.06 2.64 9.14
C GLU A 56 -15.10 2.06 8.08
N SER A 57 -15.05 2.62 6.87
CA SER A 57 -14.02 2.23 5.87
C SER A 57 -12.60 2.51 6.35
N ILE A 58 -11.69 1.57 6.06
CA ILE A 58 -10.27 1.65 6.44
C ILE A 58 -9.36 1.30 5.26
N GLY A 59 -8.20 1.95 5.23
CA GLY A 59 -7.05 1.55 4.42
C GLY A 59 -6.02 0.82 5.28
N PHE A 60 -5.02 0.22 4.63
CA PHE A 60 -3.98 -0.55 5.29
C PHE A 60 -2.58 -0.16 4.81
N CYS A 61 -1.63 -0.05 5.73
CA CYS A 61 -0.21 0.06 5.41
C CYS A 61 0.55 -1.13 5.99
N VAL A 62 1.30 -1.83 5.14
CA VAL A 62 2.24 -2.85 5.56
C VAL A 62 3.56 -2.18 5.93
N ILE A 63 4.03 -2.42 7.16
CA ILE A 63 5.20 -1.78 7.75
C ILE A 63 6.18 -2.86 8.18
N GLU A 64 7.43 -2.74 7.72
CA GLU A 64 8.54 -3.52 8.25
C GLU A 64 9.19 -2.77 9.41
N ARG A 65 9.37 -3.45 10.55
CA ARG A 65 10.08 -2.91 11.71
C ARG A 65 11.49 -3.49 11.77
N ARG A 66 12.48 -2.61 11.69
CA ARG A 66 13.89 -2.94 11.88
C ARG A 66 14.44 -2.25 13.11
N LYS A 67 15.64 -2.67 13.52
CA LYS A 67 16.42 -2.04 14.57
C LYS A 67 17.63 -1.40 13.91
N LYS A 68 17.77 -0.08 14.06
CA LYS A 68 18.92 0.67 13.53
C LYS A 68 19.82 1.05 14.70
N LEU A 69 21.13 0.84 14.55
CA LEU A 69 22.11 1.31 15.53
C LEU A 69 21.98 2.83 15.69
N ARG A 70 21.93 3.31 16.94
CA ARG A 70 21.83 4.74 17.21
C ARG A 70 23.12 5.45 16.78
N PRO A 71 23.02 6.70 16.28
CA PRO A 71 24.17 7.40 15.70
C PRO A 71 25.40 7.48 16.60
N GLU A 72 25.20 7.69 17.91
CA GLU A 72 26.25 7.80 18.92
C GLU A 72 27.08 6.52 19.13
N TYR A 73 26.67 5.38 18.54
CA TYR A 73 27.37 4.10 18.67
C TYR A 73 28.00 3.61 17.35
N HIS A 74 27.98 4.41 16.27
CA HIS A 74 28.52 3.99 14.98
C HIS A 74 30.04 3.72 14.99
N ASP A 75 30.80 4.46 15.79
CA ASP A 75 32.27 4.33 15.88
C ASP A 75 32.71 3.21 16.83
N LEU A 76 31.77 2.53 17.49
CA LEU A 76 32.08 1.44 18.41
C LEU A 76 32.25 0.11 17.68
N SER A 77 33.27 -0.64 18.09
CA SER A 77 33.49 -2.01 17.63
C SER A 77 32.39 -2.97 18.10
N GLY A 78 32.20 -4.07 17.38
CA GLY A 78 31.26 -5.14 17.76
C GLY A 78 31.38 -5.60 19.22
N PRO A 79 32.59 -5.87 19.75
CA PRO A 79 32.77 -6.20 21.17
C PRO A 79 32.29 -5.11 22.14
N GLN A 80 32.53 -3.83 21.84
CA GLN A 80 32.06 -2.71 22.66
C GLN A 80 30.53 -2.62 22.66
N LEU A 81 29.89 -2.83 21.51
CA LEU A 81 28.42 -2.87 21.38
C LEU A 81 27.81 -4.03 22.19
N VAL A 82 28.45 -5.21 22.20
CA VAL A 82 28.00 -6.35 23.01
C VAL A 82 28.11 -6.05 24.50
N GLN A 83 29.18 -5.39 24.95
CA GLN A 83 29.31 -4.97 26.35
C GLN A 83 28.21 -3.97 26.75
N LEU A 84 27.88 -3.02 25.89
CA LEU A 84 26.79 -2.07 26.13
C LEU A 84 25.44 -2.79 26.24
N LYS A 85 25.15 -3.74 25.35
CA LYS A 85 23.94 -4.58 25.44
C LYS A 85 23.91 -5.41 26.73
N LYS A 86 25.03 -5.98 27.15
CA LYS A 86 25.13 -6.72 28.44
C LYS A 86 24.88 -5.83 29.66
N LYS A 87 25.19 -4.53 29.55
CA LYS A 87 24.87 -3.50 30.56
C LYS A 87 23.42 -2.99 30.49
N GLY A 88 22.58 -3.56 29.61
CA GLY A 88 21.19 -3.15 29.43
C GLY A 88 20.99 -1.86 28.64
N VAL A 89 22.04 -1.33 28.01
CA VAL A 89 21.94 -0.09 27.22
C VAL A 89 21.24 -0.38 25.89
N SER A 90 20.17 0.35 25.61
CA SER A 90 19.49 0.33 24.30
C SER A 90 20.37 1.04 23.26
N ILE A 91 21.09 0.23 22.48
CA ILE A 91 21.96 0.71 21.41
C ILE A 91 21.24 0.90 20.08
N ASP A 92 20.05 0.32 19.93
CA ASP A 92 19.22 0.35 18.72
C ASP A 92 17.94 1.16 18.90
N SER A 93 17.58 1.93 17.88
CA SER A 93 16.28 2.59 17.75
C SER A 93 15.37 1.80 16.80
N PRO A 94 14.05 1.72 17.06
CA PRO A 94 13.11 1.15 16.11
C PRO A 94 13.06 2.02 14.84
N LEU A 95 13.10 1.36 13.69
CA LEU A 95 12.94 1.98 12.38
C LEU A 95 11.74 1.33 11.70
N GLU A 96 10.73 2.13 11.38
CA GLU A 96 9.60 1.69 10.58
C GLU A 96 9.88 1.99 9.10
N ILE A 97 9.73 0.97 8.27
CA ILE A 97 9.88 1.07 6.82
C ILE A 97 8.52 0.71 6.22
N PRO A 98 7.70 1.71 5.85
CA PRO A 98 6.42 1.44 5.22
C PRO A 98 6.65 0.88 3.81
N ILE A 99 6.17 -0.34 3.57
CA ILE A 99 6.41 -1.07 2.32
C ILE A 99 5.34 -0.71 1.31
N VAL A 100 4.07 -0.98 1.65
CA VAL A 100 2.95 -0.83 0.74
C VAL A 100 1.73 -0.32 1.48
N THR A 101 1.13 0.72 0.94
CA THR A 101 -0.14 1.26 1.39
C THR A 101 -1.22 0.91 0.38
N TYR A 102 -2.35 0.41 0.85
CA TYR A 102 -3.59 0.25 0.09
C TYR A 102 -4.65 1.17 0.68
N LEU A 103 -5.11 2.15 -0.09
CA LEU A 103 -6.17 3.05 0.36
C LEU A 103 -7.55 2.34 0.41
N GLY A 104 -7.76 1.35 -0.47
CA GLY A 104 -9.11 0.90 -0.79
C GLY A 104 -9.93 2.00 -1.46
N ASP A 105 -11.22 1.75 -1.59
CA ASP A 105 -12.16 2.75 -2.13
C ASP A 105 -12.27 3.90 -1.13
N THR A 106 -12.13 5.13 -1.62
CA THR A 106 -12.20 6.34 -0.80
C THR A 106 -12.43 7.59 -1.64
N SER A 107 -13.21 8.52 -1.11
CA SER A 107 -13.21 9.92 -1.54
C SER A 107 -11.94 10.62 -1.06
N TYR A 108 -11.72 11.84 -1.56
CA TYR A 108 -10.55 12.61 -1.20
C TYR A 108 -10.42 12.83 0.31
N VAL A 109 -9.23 12.49 0.81
CA VAL A 109 -8.71 12.77 2.15
C VAL A 109 -7.24 13.12 1.97
N ASP A 110 -6.74 14.06 2.76
CA ASP A 110 -5.34 14.43 2.71
C ASP A 110 -4.44 13.36 3.39
N PHE A 111 -4.18 12.26 2.67
CA PHE A 111 -3.39 11.15 3.19
C PHE A 111 -1.91 11.49 3.39
N SER A 112 -1.42 12.62 2.88
CA SER A 112 -0.04 13.07 3.13
C SER A 112 0.21 13.40 4.61
N GLN A 113 -0.84 13.61 5.40
CA GLN A 113 -0.75 13.82 6.86
C GLN A 113 -0.35 12.56 7.63
N LEU A 114 -0.43 11.39 6.99
CA LEU A 114 -0.02 10.12 7.58
C LEU A 114 1.38 9.76 7.05
N ASP A 115 2.42 10.00 7.85
CA ASP A 115 3.82 9.78 7.44
C ASP A 115 4.08 8.41 6.82
N TYR A 116 3.50 7.34 7.38
CA TYR A 116 3.68 5.98 6.86
C TYR A 116 2.95 5.72 5.54
N VAL A 117 1.92 6.51 5.21
CA VAL A 117 1.23 6.47 3.91
C VAL A 117 1.99 7.32 2.89
N ALA A 118 2.35 8.55 3.28
CA ALA A 118 3.12 9.49 2.45
C ALA A 118 4.48 8.92 2.02
N ASN A 119 5.12 8.14 2.90
CA ASN A 119 6.47 7.61 2.68
C ASN A 119 6.50 6.10 2.42
N SER A 120 5.38 5.43 2.16
CA SER A 120 5.42 4.02 1.76
C SER A 120 6.09 3.83 0.42
N GLN A 121 6.85 2.75 0.23
CA GLN A 121 7.52 2.52 -1.06
C GLN A 121 6.52 2.40 -2.20
N ILE A 122 5.40 1.71 -1.94
CA ILE A 122 4.31 1.50 -2.89
C ILE A 122 3.04 2.13 -2.31
N LEU A 123 2.32 2.90 -3.13
CA LEU A 123 0.95 3.32 -2.89
C LEU A 123 0.05 2.61 -3.88
N ILE A 124 -1.02 1.99 -3.40
CA ILE A 124 -2.07 1.38 -4.21
C ILE A 124 -3.34 2.18 -3.92
N ALA A 125 -3.85 2.86 -4.95
CA ALA A 125 -4.97 3.77 -4.83
C ALA A 125 -5.98 3.51 -5.95
N GLU A 126 -7.26 3.57 -5.61
CA GLU A 126 -8.30 3.76 -6.61
C GLU A 126 -8.34 5.25 -7.03
N CYS A 127 -8.55 5.49 -8.32
CA CYS A 127 -8.84 6.81 -8.85
C CYS A 127 -9.97 6.71 -9.86
N THR A 128 -11.03 7.48 -9.66
CA THR A 128 -12.12 7.56 -10.63
C THR A 128 -11.82 8.66 -11.64
N PHE A 129 -11.67 8.27 -12.90
CA PHE A 129 -11.42 9.18 -14.02
C PHE A 129 -12.77 9.59 -14.63
N PHE A 130 -13.29 10.76 -14.26
CA PHE A 130 -14.41 11.36 -14.98
C PHE A 130 -13.87 12.26 -16.10
N GLU A 131 -14.55 12.31 -17.24
CA GLU A 131 -14.45 13.45 -18.14
C GLU A 131 -15.21 14.64 -17.51
N ASP A 132 -14.78 15.86 -17.81
CA ASP A 132 -15.08 17.12 -17.09
C ASP A 132 -16.58 17.49 -16.93
N GLU A 133 -17.53 16.64 -17.34
CA GLU A 133 -18.98 16.88 -17.26
C GLU A 133 -19.69 16.22 -16.06
N HIS A 134 -19.00 15.53 -15.15
CA HIS A 134 -19.66 14.74 -14.09
C HIS A 134 -19.06 14.89 -12.67
N THR A 135 -18.68 16.08 -12.25
CA THR A 135 -18.28 16.38 -10.85
C THR A 135 -19.38 16.01 -9.85
N ASP A 136 -20.65 16.28 -10.16
CA ASP A 136 -21.81 15.96 -9.30
C ASP A 136 -21.96 14.46 -9.00
N ARG A 137 -21.39 13.58 -9.84
CA ARG A 137 -21.49 12.12 -9.67
C ARG A 137 -20.32 11.54 -8.88
N ALA A 138 -19.17 12.21 -8.84
CA ALA A 138 -18.04 11.79 -8.01
C ALA A 138 -18.39 11.90 -6.52
N ASP A 139 -19.06 12.98 -6.14
CA ASP A 139 -19.56 13.19 -4.77
C ASP A 139 -20.64 12.17 -4.39
N ALA A 140 -21.49 11.77 -5.34
CA ALA A 140 -22.47 10.69 -5.14
C ALA A 140 -21.80 9.31 -5.03
N GLY A 141 -20.69 9.09 -5.73
CA GLY A 141 -19.92 7.83 -5.74
C GLY A 141 -18.90 7.67 -4.61
N ARG A 142 -18.49 8.75 -3.95
CA ARG A 142 -17.45 8.76 -2.89
C ARG A 142 -16.12 8.16 -3.35
N HIS A 143 -15.66 8.55 -4.53
CA HIS A 143 -14.34 8.19 -5.06
C HIS A 143 -13.50 9.43 -5.38
N MET A 144 -12.18 9.30 -5.33
CA MET A 144 -11.24 10.40 -5.59
C MET A 144 -11.20 10.80 -7.07
N HIS A 145 -11.31 12.10 -7.36
CA HIS A 145 -11.19 12.65 -8.70
C HIS A 145 -9.72 12.89 -9.09
N ILE A 146 -9.41 12.88 -10.38
CA ILE A 146 -8.04 13.13 -10.88
C ILE A 146 -7.49 14.51 -10.48
N ASP A 147 -8.36 15.53 -10.44
CA ASP A 147 -7.94 16.90 -10.09
C ASP A 147 -7.60 17.05 -8.60
N GLU A 148 -8.12 16.17 -7.74
CA GLU A 148 -7.77 16.09 -6.33
C GLU A 148 -6.58 15.15 -6.10
N PHE A 149 -6.50 14.08 -6.90
CA PHE A 149 -5.47 13.06 -6.78
C PHE A 149 -4.10 13.59 -7.16
N GLY A 150 -4.00 14.45 -8.18
CA GLY A 150 -2.71 15.03 -8.58
C GLY A 150 -2.01 15.82 -7.49
N PRO A 151 -2.65 16.84 -6.89
CA PRO A 151 -2.10 17.58 -5.77
C PRO A 151 -1.80 16.72 -4.53
N LEU A 152 -2.53 15.62 -4.32
CA LEU A 152 -2.16 14.64 -3.30
C LEU A 152 -0.83 14.00 -3.66
N LEU A 153 -0.70 13.42 -4.86
CA LEU A 153 0.50 12.69 -5.29
C LEU A 153 1.78 13.53 -5.29
N GLU A 154 1.67 14.84 -5.53
CA GLU A 154 2.80 15.77 -5.41
C GLU A 154 3.35 15.88 -3.97
N ARG A 155 2.50 15.64 -2.97
CA ARG A 155 2.86 15.65 -1.55
C ARG A 155 3.22 14.26 -1.01
N MET A 156 3.28 13.26 -1.89
CA MET A 156 3.64 11.89 -1.53
C MET A 156 5.06 11.55 -1.99
N ASN A 157 5.79 10.83 -1.13
CA ASN A 157 7.15 10.38 -1.39
C ASN A 157 7.20 8.91 -1.84
N ASN A 158 6.08 8.36 -2.31
CA ASN A 158 6.04 6.97 -2.77
C ASN A 158 6.93 6.77 -4.00
N ARG A 159 7.63 5.63 -4.06
CA ARG A 159 8.46 5.26 -5.21
C ARG A 159 7.63 4.73 -6.38
N TYR A 160 6.55 4.01 -6.06
CA TYR A 160 5.63 3.42 -7.01
C TYR A 160 4.19 3.73 -6.61
N ILE A 161 3.38 4.22 -7.54
CA ILE A 161 1.96 4.49 -7.37
C ILE A 161 1.20 3.58 -8.33
N VAL A 162 0.47 2.61 -7.80
CA VAL A 162 -0.35 1.68 -8.56
C VAL A 162 -1.79 2.17 -8.52
N ILE A 163 -2.30 2.59 -9.67
CA ILE A 163 -3.70 2.95 -9.84
C ILE A 163 -4.49 1.68 -10.15
N THR A 164 -5.46 1.40 -9.29
CA THR A 164 -6.41 0.30 -9.41
C THR A 164 -7.80 0.80 -9.77
N HIS A 165 -8.66 -0.11 -10.22
CA HIS A 165 -10.10 0.15 -10.38
C HIS A 165 -10.42 1.33 -11.31
N LEU A 166 -9.95 1.25 -12.57
CA LEU A 166 -10.43 2.15 -13.61
C LEU A 166 -11.91 1.88 -13.86
N THR A 167 -12.71 2.94 -14.01
CA THR A 167 -14.10 2.77 -14.45
C THR A 167 -14.11 2.05 -15.80
N GLN A 168 -15.12 1.21 -16.04
CA GLN A 168 -15.26 0.50 -17.31
C GLN A 168 -15.35 1.42 -18.53
N ARG A 169 -15.62 2.71 -18.31
CA ARG A 169 -15.79 3.73 -19.35
C ARG A 169 -14.48 4.41 -19.75
N THR A 170 -13.43 4.31 -18.94
CA THR A 170 -12.14 4.95 -19.20
C THR A 170 -11.09 3.88 -19.49
N SER A 171 -10.58 3.86 -20.73
CA SER A 171 -9.46 2.98 -21.05
C SER A 171 -8.18 3.43 -20.33
N VAL A 172 -7.26 2.48 -20.09
CA VAL A 172 -5.93 2.78 -19.51
C VAL A 172 -5.19 3.86 -20.32
N GLY A 173 -5.32 3.85 -21.65
CA GLY A 173 -4.71 4.84 -22.53
C GLY A 173 -5.25 6.26 -22.29
N GLN A 174 -6.58 6.41 -22.16
CA GLN A 174 -7.23 7.68 -21.83
C GLN A 174 -6.81 8.17 -20.44
N ALA A 175 -6.89 7.31 -19.42
CA ALA A 175 -6.51 7.66 -18.05
C ALA A 175 -5.03 8.11 -17.98
N ARG A 176 -4.14 7.40 -18.68
CA ARG A 176 -2.71 7.75 -18.78
C ARG A 176 -2.52 9.12 -19.46
N ALA A 177 -3.25 9.40 -20.54
CA ALA A 177 -3.17 10.69 -21.22
C ALA A 177 -3.68 11.83 -20.33
N MET A 178 -4.75 11.61 -19.56
CA MET A 178 -5.27 12.59 -18.60
C MET A 178 -4.27 12.90 -17.49
N LEU A 179 -3.66 11.87 -16.88
CA LEU A 179 -2.63 12.06 -15.84
C LEU A 179 -1.40 12.75 -16.40
N ARG A 180 -0.94 12.39 -17.60
CA ARG A 180 0.23 13.01 -18.23
C ARG A 180 0.05 14.51 -18.47
N LYS A 181 -1.19 14.96 -18.71
CA LYS A 181 -1.51 16.38 -18.90
C LYS A 181 -1.57 17.16 -17.58
N ARG A 182 -2.00 16.51 -16.49
CA ARG A 182 -2.28 17.14 -15.20
C ARG A 182 -1.12 17.06 -14.21
N LEU A 183 -0.25 16.06 -14.34
CA LEU A 183 0.81 15.80 -13.36
C LEU A 183 2.19 16.24 -13.85
N PRO A 184 3.06 16.70 -12.93
CA PRO A 184 4.48 16.83 -13.18
C PRO A 184 5.11 15.51 -13.69
N SER A 185 6.13 15.64 -14.54
CA SER A 185 6.77 14.49 -15.22
C SER A 185 7.40 13.49 -14.23
N ASP A 186 7.99 13.98 -13.15
CA ASP A 186 8.60 13.18 -12.09
C ASP A 186 7.56 12.42 -11.25
N VAL A 187 6.39 13.00 -11.01
CA VAL A 187 5.25 12.32 -10.37
C VAL A 187 4.66 11.26 -11.30
N PHE A 188 4.41 11.62 -12.56
CA PHE A 188 3.82 10.73 -13.56
C PHE A 188 4.68 9.47 -13.82
N LYS A 189 6.02 9.59 -13.80
CA LYS A 189 6.94 8.46 -13.95
C LYS A 189 6.80 7.38 -12.88
N LYS A 190 6.25 7.73 -11.72
CA LYS A 190 6.03 6.80 -10.61
C LYS A 190 4.70 6.04 -10.74
N ILE A 191 3.86 6.36 -11.73
CA ILE A 191 2.50 5.82 -11.86
C ILE A 191 2.45 4.58 -12.76
N TYR A 192 1.77 3.55 -12.26
CA TYR A 192 1.53 2.28 -12.93
C TYR A 192 0.04 1.95 -12.86
N PHE A 193 -0.55 1.49 -13.96
CA PHE A 193 -1.92 1.00 -13.97
C PHE A 193 -1.96 -0.51 -13.76
N LEU A 194 -2.83 -0.99 -12.88
CA LEU A 194 -3.08 -2.41 -12.72
C LEU A 194 -3.66 -2.99 -14.03
N MET A 195 -3.18 -4.16 -14.44
CA MET A 195 -3.57 -4.85 -15.71
C MET A 195 -3.16 -4.16 -17.01
N ASP A 196 -2.27 -3.17 -16.96
CA ASP A 196 -1.71 -2.56 -18.17
C ASP A 196 -0.64 -3.46 -18.84
N ARG A 197 -1.11 -4.43 -19.63
CA ARG A 197 -0.24 -5.34 -20.40
C ARG A 197 0.32 -4.71 -21.69
N LYS A 198 -0.37 -3.70 -22.25
CA LYS A 198 -0.04 -3.14 -23.57
C LYS A 198 1.09 -2.10 -23.52
N TYR A 199 1.22 -1.37 -22.41
CA TYR A 199 2.22 -0.29 -22.29
C TYR A 199 3.48 -0.69 -21.48
N ARG A 200 3.66 -1.97 -21.14
CA ARG A 200 4.84 -2.51 -20.42
C ARG A 200 6.06 -2.78 -21.31
N GLN A 201 5.98 -2.59 -22.63
CA GLN A 201 7.07 -2.92 -23.55
C GLN A 201 8.23 -1.90 -23.60
N PHE A 202 8.23 -0.84 -22.79
CA PHE A 202 9.36 0.08 -22.73
C PHE A 202 9.65 0.50 -21.28
N GLY A 203 10.66 -0.13 -20.66
CA GLY A 203 11.22 0.29 -19.37
C GLY A 203 11.90 -0.85 -18.60
N ASP A 204 13.21 -0.99 -18.79
CA ASP A 204 14.20 -1.74 -18.00
C ASP A 204 13.98 -3.24 -17.76
N THR A 205 14.42 -4.04 -18.76
CA THR A 205 15.01 -5.36 -18.51
C THR A 205 16.36 -5.19 -17.83
N ASN A 206 16.35 -4.95 -16.51
CA ASN A 206 17.50 -5.17 -15.63
C ASN A 206 16.97 -5.69 -14.30
N ILE A 207 16.34 -6.87 -14.36
CA ILE A 207 16.25 -7.74 -13.20
C ILE A 207 17.55 -8.56 -13.23
N PRO A 208 18.45 -8.44 -12.24
CA PRO A 208 19.63 -9.29 -12.20
C PRO A 208 19.18 -10.75 -12.15
N GLU A 209 19.58 -11.54 -13.14
CA GLU A 209 19.40 -12.98 -13.09
C GLU A 209 20.12 -13.51 -11.85
N HIS A 210 19.38 -14.20 -10.99
CA HIS A 210 20.00 -15.01 -9.94
C HIS A 210 20.86 -16.08 -10.59
N PRO A 211 22.14 -16.24 -10.22
CA PRO A 211 22.96 -17.32 -10.75
C PRO A 211 22.35 -18.65 -10.28
N THR A 212 21.82 -19.41 -11.23
CA THR A 212 21.43 -20.79 -11.03
C THR A 212 22.70 -21.57 -10.65
N GLY A 213 22.70 -22.09 -9.42
CA GLY A 213 23.79 -22.94 -8.93
C GLY A 213 23.97 -24.14 -9.84
N ASN A 214 25.21 -24.29 -10.30
CA ASN A 214 25.66 -25.42 -11.09
C ASN A 214 25.53 -26.69 -10.25
N SER A 215 24.71 -27.64 -10.71
CA SER A 215 24.78 -29.03 -10.29
C SER A 215 26.07 -29.63 -10.85
N SER A 216 27.09 -29.76 -10.02
CA SER A 216 28.22 -30.65 -10.31
C SER A 216 28.03 -31.95 -9.56
N GLU A 217 27.81 -33.00 -10.33
CA GLU A 217 28.05 -34.39 -9.94
C GLU A 217 29.50 -34.55 -9.47
N ALA A 218 29.66 -35.14 -8.28
CA ALA A 218 30.70 -36.10 -7.90
C ALA A 218 30.32 -36.70 -6.53
#